data_AF-A0A5F2BGE3-F1
#
_entry.id   AF-A0A5F2BGE3-F1
#
_cell.length_a   1.000
_cell.length_b   1.000
_cell.length_c   1.000
_cell.angle_alpha   90.00
_cell.angle_beta   90.00
_cell.angle_gamma   90.00
#
_symmetry.space_group_name_H-M   'P 1'
#
loop_
_entity.id
_entity.type
_entity.pdbx_description
1 polymer ?
#
loop_
_entity_poly.entity_id
_entity_poly.type
_entity_poly.pdbx_seq_one_letter_code
_entity_poly.pdbx_strand_id
1 'polypeptide(L)'
;MSKPVSLEEFLKEFLASPGQKRNPEEDQNLNELFLEFSSLLFLEGEEETQEEVLLKDIGSFELDEFVNFYLSDMHPDDSAIVKRGVDFLRRLHKFAKKSPHIGKEQLEDWDEFFKEL
;
A
#
# COMPACT_ATOMS: atom_id res chain seq x y z
N MET A 1 -8.31 -21.92 9.72
CA MET A 1 -7.29 -20.88 9.52
C MET A 1 -7.58 -20.29 8.16
N SER A 2 -7.91 -19.00 8.07
CA SER A 2 -8.14 -18.33 6.78
C SER A 2 -6.82 -18.23 6.02
N LYS A 3 -6.86 -18.38 4.69
CA LYS A 3 -5.68 -18.23 3.82
C LYS A 3 -5.11 -16.80 4.00
N PRO A 4 -3.77 -16.62 4.01
CA PRO A 4 -3.16 -15.30 3.94
C PRO A 4 -3.67 -14.57 2.68
N VAL A 5 -4.00 -13.29 2.82
CA VAL A 5 -4.49 -12.46 1.71
C VAL A 5 -3.31 -11.81 1.01
N SER A 6 -3.28 -11.85 -0.32
CA SER A 6 -2.25 -11.15 -1.08
C SER A 6 -2.49 -9.64 -1.04
N LEU A 7 -1.42 -8.87 -1.18
CA LEU A 7 -1.53 -7.41 -1.25
C LEU A 7 -2.45 -6.99 -2.41
N GLU A 8 -2.31 -7.64 -3.57
CA GLU A 8 -3.12 -7.36 -4.76
C GLU A 8 -4.61 -7.63 -4.54
N GLU A 9 -4.98 -8.75 -3.91
CA GLU A 9 -6.38 -9.05 -3.58
C GLU A 9 -6.97 -7.97 -2.66
N PHE A 10 -6.25 -7.60 -1.60
CA PHE A 10 -6.69 -6.57 -0.66
C PHE A 10 -6.85 -5.19 -1.32
N LEU A 11 -5.92 -4.84 -2.20
CA LEU A 11 -5.94 -3.59 -2.96
C LEU A 11 -7.11 -3.54 -3.97
N LYS A 12 -7.45 -4.66 -4.62
CA LYS A 12 -8.65 -4.77 -5.47
C LYS A 12 -9.93 -4.54 -4.66
N GLU A 13 -10.04 -5.13 -3.48
CA GLU A 13 -11.18 -4.89 -2.59
C GLU A 13 -11.27 -3.42 -2.15
N PHE A 14 -10.13 -2.81 -1.82
CA PHE A 14 -10.05 -1.38 -1.50
C PHE A 14 -10.59 -0.53 -2.65
N LEU A 15 -10.13 -0.76 -3.90
CA LEU A 15 -10.58 -0.01 -5.07
C LEU A 15 -12.06 -0.23 -5.39
N ALA A 16 -12.58 -1.45 -5.18
CA ALA A 16 -13.99 -1.77 -5.36
C ALA A 16 -14.92 -1.17 -4.28
N SER A 17 -14.37 -0.81 -3.11
CA SER A 17 -15.14 -0.23 -2.01
C SER A 17 -15.64 1.19 -2.34
N PRO A 18 -16.91 1.53 -2.07
CA PRO A 18 -17.41 2.88 -2.32
C PRO A 18 -16.76 3.91 -1.37
N GLY A 19 -15.92 4.78 -1.91
CA GLY A 19 -15.24 5.86 -1.18
C GLY A 19 -15.71 7.26 -1.62
N GLN A 20 -15.93 8.17 -0.66
CA GLN A 20 -16.15 9.58 -0.97
C GLN A 20 -14.83 10.24 -1.40
N LYS A 21 -14.87 11.06 -2.47
CA LYS A 21 -13.73 11.82 -3.03
C LYS A 21 -12.60 10.95 -3.64
N ARG A 22 -12.96 9.94 -4.43
CA ARG A 22 -12.00 9.18 -5.24
C ARG A 22 -11.87 9.76 -6.63
N ASN A 23 -10.65 9.80 -7.14
CA ASN A 23 -10.38 9.86 -8.57
C ASN A 23 -9.97 8.44 -9.00
N PRO A 24 -10.84 7.67 -9.68
CA PRO A 24 -10.58 6.26 -9.98
C PRO A 24 -9.30 6.04 -10.79
N GLU A 25 -8.97 6.93 -11.72
CA GLU A 25 -7.76 6.82 -12.54
C GLU A 25 -6.49 7.04 -11.70
N GLU A 26 -6.54 8.02 -10.80
CA GLU A 26 -5.43 8.31 -9.89
C GLU A 26 -5.25 7.21 -8.83
N ASP A 27 -6.35 6.72 -8.25
CA ASP A 27 -6.32 5.62 -7.30
C ASP A 27 -5.80 4.34 -7.95
N GLN A 28 -6.16 4.06 -9.21
CA GLN A 28 -5.65 2.93 -9.97
C GLN A 28 -4.14 3.07 -10.24
N ASN A 29 -3.68 4.24 -10.67
CA ASN A 29 -2.25 4.49 -10.90
C ASN A 29 -1.43 4.29 -9.60
N LEU A 30 -1.86 4.90 -8.49
CA LEU A 30 -1.17 4.73 -7.20
C LEU A 30 -1.20 3.28 -6.70
N ASN A 31 -2.25 2.53 -7.04
CA ASN A 31 -2.33 1.10 -6.75
C ASN A 31 -1.26 0.31 -7.51
N GLU A 32 -1.13 0.56 -8.81
CA GLU A 32 -0.14 -0.08 -9.67
C GLU A 32 1.28 0.24 -9.22
N LEU A 33 1.57 1.51 -8.91
CA LEU A 33 2.86 1.93 -8.37
C LEU A 33 3.18 1.25 -7.03
N PHE A 34 2.18 1.10 -6.15
CA PHE A 34 2.39 0.45 -4.85
C PHE A 34 2.66 -1.05 -5.00
N LEU A 35 1.99 -1.72 -5.95
CA LEU A 35 2.24 -3.11 -6.30
C LEU A 35 3.61 -3.31 -6.96
N GLU A 36 4.00 -2.41 -7.85
CA GLU A 36 5.34 -2.42 -8.47
C GLU A 36 6.42 -2.30 -7.40
N PHE A 37 6.34 -1.26 -6.54
CA PHE A 37 7.24 -1.08 -5.40
C PHE A 37 7.33 -2.33 -4.53
N SER A 38 6.19 -2.90 -4.14
CA SER A 38 6.15 -4.10 -3.29
C SER A 38 6.78 -5.29 -3.99
N SER A 39 6.56 -5.44 -5.30
CA SER A 39 7.17 -6.52 -6.08
C SER A 39 8.68 -6.37 -6.17
N LEU A 40 9.19 -5.15 -6.39
CA LEU A 40 10.63 -4.88 -6.37
C LEU A 40 11.26 -5.20 -5.01
N LEU A 41 10.58 -4.84 -3.92
CA LEU A 41 11.09 -5.04 -2.57
C LEU A 41 11.13 -6.52 -2.15
N PHE A 42 10.12 -7.30 -2.51
CA PHE A 42 9.93 -8.67 -1.99
C PHE A 42 10.20 -9.78 -3.00
N LEU A 43 10.12 -9.50 -4.31
CA LEU A 43 10.20 -10.52 -5.37
C LEU A 43 11.46 -10.39 -6.22
N GLU A 44 12.19 -9.27 -6.16
CA GLU A 44 13.42 -9.05 -6.93
C GLU A 44 14.64 -9.63 -6.20
N GLY A 45 14.82 -10.96 -6.28
CA GLY A 45 15.96 -11.69 -5.69
C GLY A 45 15.93 -13.20 -6.02
N GLU A 46 17.10 -13.81 -6.21
CA GLU A 46 17.34 -15.14 -6.84
C GLU A 46 16.73 -16.42 -6.18
N GLU A 47 15.72 -16.34 -5.30
CA GLU A 47 15.08 -17.54 -4.76
C GLU A 47 13.57 -17.60 -5.10
N GLU A 48 13.26 -18.36 -6.16
CA GLU A 48 11.92 -18.69 -6.70
C GLU A 48 10.97 -19.38 -5.71
N THR A 49 10.58 -18.72 -4.61
CA THR A 49 9.59 -19.32 -3.69
C THR A 49 8.42 -18.43 -3.31
N GLN A 50 8.50 -17.12 -3.55
CA GLN A 50 7.39 -16.20 -3.32
C GLN A 50 6.83 -15.73 -4.67
N GLU A 51 5.63 -16.22 -5.03
CA GLU A 51 4.93 -15.79 -6.25
C GLU A 51 4.13 -14.50 -6.06
N GLU A 52 3.82 -14.14 -4.81
CA GLU A 52 2.95 -13.01 -4.45
C GLU A 52 3.40 -12.34 -3.15
N VAL A 53 3.30 -11.00 -3.09
CA VAL A 53 3.48 -10.23 -1.85
C VAL A 53 2.25 -10.39 -0.96
N LEU A 54 2.44 -10.76 0.31
CA LEU A 54 1.34 -10.93 1.24
C LEU A 54 1.04 -9.61 1.95
N LEU A 55 -0.24 -9.36 2.24
CA LEU A 55 -0.66 -8.15 2.95
C LEU A 55 0.05 -7.99 4.30
N LYS A 56 0.30 -9.10 5.00
CA LYS A 56 0.97 -9.12 6.31
C LYS A 56 2.42 -8.62 6.26
N ASP A 57 3.04 -8.64 5.09
CA ASP A 57 4.44 -8.25 4.90
C ASP A 57 4.58 -6.72 4.75
N ILE A 58 3.45 -6.00 4.66
CA ILE A 58 3.41 -4.53 4.54
C ILE A 58 3.27 -3.90 5.93
N GLY A 59 4.37 -3.38 6.46
CA GLY A 59 4.43 -2.59 7.69
C GLY A 59 4.55 -1.10 7.42
N SER A 60 4.74 -0.35 8.50
CA SER A 60 5.00 1.10 8.51
C SER A 60 6.21 1.48 7.65
N PHE A 61 7.26 0.65 7.68
CA PHE A 61 8.47 0.86 6.88
C PHE A 61 8.16 0.85 5.38
N GLU A 62 7.43 -0.16 4.87
CA GLU A 62 7.06 -0.22 3.46
C GLU A 62 6.16 0.96 3.03
N LEU A 63 5.26 1.40 3.92
CA LEU A 63 4.43 2.58 3.67
C LEU A 63 5.26 3.85 3.56
N ASP A 64 6.27 4.01 4.43
CA ASP A 64 7.20 5.14 4.45
C ASP A 64 8.10 5.16 3.22
N GLU A 65 8.75 4.04 2.93
CA GLU A 65 9.61 3.86 1.76
C GLU A 65 8.86 4.17 0.46
N PHE A 66 7.61 3.70 0.35
CA PHE A 66 6.79 3.98 -0.82
C PHE A 66 6.59 5.49 -1.04
N VAL A 67 6.16 6.23 -0.01
CA VAL A 67 5.81 7.65 -0.21
C VAL A 67 6.99 8.59 -0.19
N ASN A 68 7.98 8.35 0.67
CA ASN A 68 9.07 9.28 0.88
C ASN A 68 10.24 9.04 -0.08
N PHE A 69 10.42 7.81 -0.56
CA PHE A 69 11.54 7.45 -1.41
C PHE A 69 11.07 7.03 -2.80
N TYR A 70 10.31 5.93 -2.92
CA TYR A 70 9.94 5.36 -4.23
C TYR A 70 9.17 6.35 -5.13
N LEU A 71 8.11 6.98 -4.62
CA LEU A 71 7.33 7.94 -5.42
C LEU A 71 8.15 9.16 -5.85
N SER A 72 9.03 9.66 -4.98
CA SER A 72 9.89 10.82 -5.29
C SER A 72 10.94 10.47 -6.35
N ASP A 73 11.57 9.30 -6.21
CA ASP A 73 12.66 8.87 -7.08
C ASP A 73 12.18 8.46 -8.47
N MET A 74 11.01 7.81 -8.56
CA MET A 74 10.43 7.36 -9.83
C MET A 74 9.67 8.47 -10.56
N HIS A 75 9.22 9.51 -9.85
CA HIS A 75 8.48 10.64 -10.44
C HIS A 75 9.05 12.00 -10.01
N PRO A 76 10.33 12.28 -10.30
CA PRO A 76 11.00 13.50 -9.84
C PRO A 76 10.39 14.80 -10.41
N ASP A 77 9.73 14.70 -11.58
CA ASP A 77 9.07 15.83 -12.24
C ASP A 77 7.67 16.14 -11.67
N ASP A 78 7.11 15.24 -10.87
CA ASP A 78 5.76 15.37 -10.33
C ASP A 78 5.78 15.76 -8.84
N SER A 79 5.94 17.06 -8.58
CA SER A 79 5.96 17.61 -7.21
C SER A 79 4.72 17.33 -6.36
N ALA A 80 3.63 16.81 -6.92
CA ALA A 80 2.40 16.49 -6.20
C ALA A 80 2.22 14.98 -5.92
N ILE A 81 3.08 14.11 -6.49
CA ILE A 81 2.91 12.65 -6.41
C ILE A 81 2.94 12.13 -4.98
N VAL A 82 3.90 12.59 -4.17
CA VAL A 82 4.04 12.21 -2.75
C VAL A 82 2.78 12.55 -1.97
N LYS A 83 2.25 13.76 -2.18
CA LYS A 83 1.01 14.20 -1.52
C LYS A 83 -0.17 13.30 -1.89
N ARG A 84 -0.31 12.95 -3.16
CA ARG A 84 -1.36 12.03 -3.62
C ARG A 84 -1.16 10.62 -3.06
N GLY A 85 0.08 10.13 -2.98
CA GLY A 85 0.45 8.87 -2.35
C GLY A 85 0.05 8.82 -0.88
N VAL A 86 0.40 9.84 -0.10
CA VAL A 86 -0.02 9.96 1.31
C VAL A 86 -1.54 9.99 1.44
N ASP A 87 -2.24 10.75 0.60
CA ASP A 87 -3.69 10.81 0.62
C ASP A 87 -4.33 9.45 0.25
N PHE A 88 -3.73 8.70 -0.68
CA PHE A 88 -4.12 7.34 -1.04
C PHE A 88 -3.91 6.38 0.15
N LEU A 89 -2.73 6.37 0.77
CA LEU A 89 -2.43 5.53 1.93
C LEU A 89 -3.35 5.86 3.11
N ARG A 90 -3.67 7.13 3.35
CA ARG A 90 -4.66 7.53 4.39
C ARG A 90 -6.05 6.95 4.11
N ARG A 91 -6.46 6.84 2.84
CA ARG A 91 -7.73 6.19 2.46
C ARG A 91 -7.64 4.68 2.62
N LEU A 92 -6.54 4.07 2.19
CA LEU A 92 -6.27 2.64 2.34
C LEU A 92 -6.31 2.24 3.82
N HIS A 93 -5.65 3.01 4.69
CA HIS A 93 -5.65 2.77 6.12
C HIS A 93 -7.05 2.90 6.76
N LYS A 94 -7.85 3.89 6.35
CA LYS A 94 -9.25 3.98 6.82
C LYS A 94 -10.09 2.78 6.40
N PHE A 95 -9.80 2.20 5.23
CA PHE A 95 -10.42 0.96 4.78
C PHE A 95 -9.90 -0.25 5.58
N ALA A 96 -8.58 -0.34 5.79
CA ALA A 96 -7.92 -1.37 6.59
C ALA A 96 -8.50 -1.52 7.99
N LYS A 97 -8.80 -0.41 8.69
CA LYS A 97 -9.43 -0.44 10.03
C LYS A 97 -10.80 -1.14 10.09
N LYS A 98 -11.46 -1.30 8.95
CA LYS A 98 -12.75 -1.99 8.83
C LYS A 98 -12.61 -3.39 8.21
N SER A 99 -11.42 -3.72 7.73
CA SER A 99 -11.15 -4.97 7.04
C SER A 99 -10.90 -6.09 8.05
N PRO A 100 -11.44 -7.31 7.81
CA PRO A 100 -11.10 -8.48 8.61
C PRO A 100 -9.69 -9.03 8.29
N HIS A 101 -9.00 -8.50 7.27
CA HIS A 101 -7.74 -9.03 6.77
C HIS A 101 -6.50 -8.52 7.51
N ILE A 102 -6.63 -7.43 8.28
CA ILE A 102 -5.51 -6.78 8.96
C ILE A 102 -5.67 -6.98 10.47
N GLY A 103 -4.61 -7.53 11.06
CA GLY A 103 -4.53 -7.77 12.50
C GLY A 103 -4.33 -6.48 13.30
N LYS A 104 -4.54 -6.57 14.62
CA LYS A 104 -4.37 -5.42 15.52
C LYS A 104 -2.93 -4.89 15.52
N GLU A 105 -1.93 -5.77 15.56
CA GLU A 105 -0.51 -5.37 15.59
C GLU A 105 -0.11 -4.60 14.32
N GLN A 106 -0.52 -5.09 13.15
CA GLN A 106 -0.27 -4.41 11.88
C GLN A 106 -0.99 -3.05 11.79
N LEU A 107 -2.22 -2.95 12.31
CA LEU A 107 -2.92 -1.65 12.38
C LEU A 107 -2.22 -0.67 13.32
N GLU A 108 -1.69 -1.14 14.45
CA GLU A 108 -0.97 -0.30 15.41
C GLU A 108 0.34 0.23 14.80
N ASP A 109 1.06 -0.62 14.08
CA ASP A 109 2.26 -0.25 13.30
C ASP A 109 1.93 0.79 12.22
N TRP A 110 0.86 0.59 11.44
CA TRP A 110 0.42 1.59 10.46
C TRP A 110 -0.03 2.90 11.13
N ASP A 111 -0.66 2.84 12.30
CA ASP A 111 -1.05 4.02 13.08
C ASP A 111 0.17 4.84 13.54
N GLU A 112 1.35 4.23 13.76
CA GLU A 112 2.59 4.95 14.07
C GLU A 112 3.10 5.73 12.86
N PHE A 113 3.15 5.12 11.69
CA PHE A 113 3.50 5.80 10.43
C PHE A 113 2.67 7.07 10.20
N PHE A 114 1.34 6.98 10.34
CA PHE A 114 0.48 8.17 10.12
C PHE A 114 0.54 9.21 11.24
N LYS A 115 1.14 8.93 12.40
CA LYS A 115 1.40 9.93 13.43
C LYS A 115 2.67 10.73 13.13
N GLU A 116 3.62 10.15 12.41
CA GLU A 116 4.91 10.78 12.08
C GLU A 116 4.87 11.60 10.77
N LEU A 117 3.86 11.36 9.92
CA LEU A 117 3.51 12.10 8.69
C LEU A 117 2.80 13.45 8.91
#